data_AF-A0A950LA83-F1
#
_entry.id   AF-A0A950LA83-F1
#
_cell.length_a   1.000
_cell.length_b   1.000
_cell.length_c   1.000
_cell.angle_alpha   90.00
_cell.angle_beta   90.00
_cell.angle_gamma   90.00
#
_symmetry.space_group_name_H-M   'P 1'
#
loop_
_entity.id
_entity.type
_entity.pdbx_description
1 polymer ?
#
loop_
_entity_poly.entity_id
_entity_poly.type
_entity_poly.pdbx_seq_one_letter_code
_entity_poly.pdbx_strand_id
1 'polypeptide(L)'
;MSDLVRLRRRHLRIRRSGIVLVACAAIALATPVMAMPMSAAAAASVPTSHAPAHPVAYVPLRGSKGTGLDRVFTNMDYNGGPVMPSNTDYMVLWSPGGRSAYPAGYVSGLETFFSDLAHDSGGHQNVDSVTAQYNDLTGAFARYQTTFGGVLLDTDPYPAAECPDAAPVTACLTDAQIQTELENLVASRGLPTDLSHEYFLLTPPHVETCFSSDPTASPPFGGCSAGEPSKLAAFCAYHENTSLSPMLIYANDPFDATNRLCEDGNNPTGTIAGGEINGGLSHEQNESVSDPVPNDAWTNGAGANQGEEVGDQCVGMFGTPLGTAPNGAKYNQVINGHFYWFQEEWSNQSHSCQQRLTPAAARPHAKFTVTAGSGLTLNFDARGSSAPGGVAEYVWQFNDAFGAQTIEQTTPTISHTFPAAGAYSVGLTIMAGDGTSTGNGGIVTTGQSGIIPGFSFGSKHPSAGQPVSFSALSTVSAQPVITDLWEFGDGTTGSGQSPTHVYRHPGRYTVTLVMFSGVGS
;
A
#
# COMPACT_ATOMS: atom_id res chain seq x y z
N MET A 1 21.71 -3.82 47.13
CA MET A 1 21.22 -4.01 48.52
C MET A 1 19.71 -3.85 48.45
N SER A 2 18.97 -4.93 48.18
CA SER A 2 18.32 -5.81 49.19
C SER A 2 16.99 -5.15 49.63
N ASP A 3 15.78 -5.71 49.55
CA ASP A 3 15.26 -7.08 49.60
C ASP A 3 13.81 -7.06 48.99
N LEU A 4 13.38 -7.91 48.06
CA LEU A 4 12.80 -9.27 48.19
C LEU A 4 11.98 -9.54 49.47
N VAL A 5 10.72 -10.01 49.33
CA VAL A 5 10.21 -11.29 49.91
C VAL A 5 8.66 -11.40 49.88
N ARG A 6 8.20 -12.37 49.06
CA ARG A 6 7.19 -13.46 49.25
C ARG A 6 5.73 -13.22 49.68
N LEU A 7 4.84 -13.65 48.76
CA LEU A 7 3.98 -14.86 48.82
C LEU A 7 3.35 -15.28 50.18
N ARG A 8 2.02 -15.48 50.18
CA ARG A 8 1.40 -16.79 50.50
C ARG A 8 -0.11 -16.90 50.17
N ARG A 9 -0.45 -18.07 49.61
CA ARG A 9 -1.77 -18.68 49.39
C ARG A 9 -2.48 -19.12 50.68
N ARG A 10 -3.81 -19.33 50.60
CA ARG A 10 -4.68 -20.45 51.11
C ARG A 10 -6.12 -19.91 51.31
N HIS A 11 -7.25 -20.63 51.28
CA HIS A 11 -7.78 -21.86 50.67
C HIS A 11 -9.24 -22.01 51.18
N LEU A 12 -10.15 -22.56 50.36
CA LEU A 12 -11.34 -23.42 50.69
C LEU A 12 -12.57 -22.87 51.47
N ARG A 13 -13.78 -23.03 50.89
CA ARG A 13 -14.77 -24.15 51.10
C ARG A 13 -16.07 -23.89 50.30
N ILE A 14 -16.46 -24.77 49.36
CA ILE A 14 -17.43 -25.90 49.44
C ILE A 14 -18.91 -25.49 49.61
N ARG A 15 -19.76 -25.87 48.63
CA ARG A 15 -21.02 -26.62 48.87
C ARG A 15 -21.43 -27.46 47.65
N ARG A 16 -21.86 -28.69 47.95
CA ARG A 16 -22.30 -29.78 47.08
C ARG A 16 -23.82 -29.75 46.84
N SER A 17 -24.26 -30.48 45.81
CA SER A 17 -25.41 -31.41 45.70
C SER A 17 -26.08 -31.24 44.33
N GLY A 18 -26.45 -32.26 43.55
CA GLY A 18 -26.53 -33.70 43.76
C GLY A 18 -26.71 -34.45 42.43
N ILE A 19 -26.64 -35.78 42.56
CA ILE A 19 -26.59 -36.85 41.54
C ILE A 19 -28.00 -37.22 41.04
N VAL A 20 -28.15 -37.75 39.81
CA VAL A 20 -28.77 -39.06 39.45
C VAL A 20 -28.56 -39.36 37.94
N LEU A 21 -28.34 -40.65 37.66
CA LEU A 21 -27.83 -41.30 36.45
C LEU A 21 -28.95 -41.90 35.55
N VAL A 22 -28.56 -42.26 34.30
CA VAL A 22 -28.77 -43.55 33.58
C VAL A 22 -29.34 -43.44 32.13
N ALA A 23 -28.41 -43.63 31.16
CA ALA A 23 -28.32 -44.58 30.03
C ALA A 23 -29.26 -44.64 28.77
N CYS A 24 -28.60 -45.13 27.69
CA CYS A 24 -29.07 -45.88 26.49
C CYS A 24 -29.69 -45.05 25.34
N ALA A 25 -29.52 -45.34 24.03
CA ALA A 25 -28.83 -46.37 23.25
C ALA A 25 -28.68 -45.89 21.78
N ALA A 26 -27.84 -46.57 21.00
CA ALA A 26 -27.48 -46.31 19.60
C ALA A 26 -28.54 -46.72 18.56
N ILE A 27 -28.50 -46.10 17.37
CA ILE A 27 -28.97 -46.69 16.10
C ILE A 27 -27.97 -46.32 14.98
N ALA A 28 -27.48 -47.35 14.29
CA ALA A 28 -26.62 -47.27 13.11
C ALA A 28 -27.44 -47.51 11.82
N LEU A 29 -27.05 -46.85 10.72
CA LEU A 29 -27.44 -47.21 9.36
C LEU A 29 -26.21 -47.11 8.45
N ALA A 30 -25.96 -48.16 7.68
CA ALA A 30 -24.82 -48.32 6.79
C ALA A 30 -25.30 -48.58 5.35
N THR A 31 -24.60 -48.02 4.37
CA THR A 31 -24.47 -48.54 2.98
C THR A 31 -23.16 -48.03 2.34
N PRO A 32 -22.61 -48.74 1.32
CA PRO A 32 -21.16 -48.96 1.17
C PRO A 32 -20.48 -48.17 0.04
N VAL A 33 -19.15 -47.97 0.16
CA VAL A 33 -18.29 -47.39 -0.90
C VAL A 33 -17.46 -48.49 -1.57
N MET A 34 -17.46 -48.42 -2.89
CA MET A 34 -16.75 -49.25 -3.88
C MET A 34 -15.23 -49.01 -3.81
N ALA A 35 -14.42 -50.07 -3.88
CA ALA A 35 -12.97 -50.00 -3.85
C ALA A 35 -12.34 -49.98 -5.26
N MET A 36 -11.33 -49.14 -5.47
CA MET A 36 -10.30 -49.28 -6.51
C MET A 36 -8.94 -48.74 -6.01
N PRO A 37 -7.81 -49.24 -6.57
CA PRO A 37 -6.53 -49.37 -5.86
C PRO A 37 -5.65 -48.11 -5.95
N MET A 38 -4.90 -47.83 -4.87
CA MET A 38 -3.87 -46.80 -4.84
C MET A 38 -2.62 -47.25 -5.60
N SER A 39 -2.28 -46.50 -6.66
CA SER A 39 -0.96 -46.50 -7.29
C SER A 39 0.03 -45.75 -6.39
N ALA A 40 1.29 -46.19 -6.41
CA ALA A 40 2.39 -45.66 -5.61
C ALA A 40 2.58 -44.14 -5.81
N ALA A 41 2.55 -43.38 -4.71
CA ALA A 41 2.86 -41.96 -4.72
C ALA A 41 4.38 -41.75 -4.77
N ALA A 42 4.82 -41.08 -5.83
CA ALA A 42 6.13 -40.46 -5.94
C ALA A 42 6.32 -39.42 -4.82
N ALA A 43 7.57 -39.20 -4.42
CA ALA A 43 7.94 -38.18 -3.44
C ALA A 43 7.30 -36.83 -3.80
N ALA A 44 6.37 -36.38 -2.97
CA ALA A 44 5.66 -35.12 -3.18
C ALA A 44 6.57 -33.96 -2.81
N SER A 45 6.90 -33.13 -3.81
CA SER A 45 7.30 -31.73 -3.60
C SER A 45 6.22 -31.05 -2.78
N VAL A 46 6.59 -30.44 -1.64
CA VAL A 46 5.69 -29.62 -0.83
C VAL A 46 5.21 -28.45 -1.68
N PRO A 47 3.91 -28.33 -1.99
CA PRO A 47 3.41 -27.16 -2.69
C PRO A 47 3.37 -26.00 -1.69
N THR A 48 4.23 -25.01 -1.89
CA THR A 48 4.05 -23.70 -1.26
C THR A 48 2.80 -23.08 -1.87
N SER A 49 1.73 -22.96 -1.08
CA SER A 49 0.51 -22.29 -1.52
C SER A 49 0.82 -20.83 -1.82
N HIS A 50 0.94 -20.49 -3.10
CA HIS A 50 0.94 -19.11 -3.55
C HIS A 50 -0.52 -18.65 -3.56
N ALA A 51 -0.87 -17.66 -2.72
CA ALA A 51 -1.97 -16.80 -3.08
C ALA A 51 -1.56 -16.05 -4.36
N PRO A 52 -2.43 -15.91 -5.37
CA PRO A 52 -2.09 -15.15 -6.57
C PRO A 52 -1.80 -13.71 -6.14
N ALA A 53 -0.52 -13.35 -6.16
CA ALA A 53 -0.09 -11.99 -5.93
C ALA A 53 -0.26 -11.20 -7.21
N HIS A 54 -0.82 -10.01 -7.08
CA HIS A 54 -1.02 -9.13 -8.20
C HIS A 54 0.31 -8.44 -8.57
N PRO A 55 0.55 -8.13 -9.86
CA PRO A 55 1.76 -7.43 -10.28
C PRO A 55 1.83 -6.08 -9.58
N VAL A 56 2.92 -5.78 -8.88
CA VAL A 56 3.26 -4.45 -8.32
C VAL A 56 4.40 -3.92 -9.18
N ALA A 57 4.21 -2.86 -9.96
CA ALA A 57 5.34 -2.16 -10.57
C ALA A 57 6.27 -1.76 -9.42
N TYR A 58 7.57 -1.99 -9.55
CA TYR A 58 8.68 -1.42 -8.77
C TYR A 58 8.53 -1.16 -7.24
N VAL A 59 9.31 -1.91 -6.45
CA VAL A 59 9.49 -1.73 -5.00
C VAL A 59 10.99 -1.85 -4.61
N PRO A 60 11.63 -0.78 -4.13
CA PRO A 60 12.73 -0.81 -3.14
C PRO A 60 12.33 -0.28 -1.76
N LEU A 61 13.08 -0.64 -0.69
CA LEU A 61 12.93 -0.06 0.65
C LEU A 61 14.30 0.40 1.21
N ARG A 62 14.30 1.52 1.97
CA ARG A 62 15.37 2.51 2.25
C ARG A 62 16.37 2.25 3.40
N GLY A 63 17.69 2.34 3.22
CA GLY A 63 18.57 2.24 4.40
C GLY A 63 20.08 2.41 4.30
N SER A 64 20.65 3.31 3.48
CA SER A 64 21.94 3.93 3.82
C SER A 64 22.18 5.25 3.09
N LYS A 65 23.03 6.13 3.65
CA LYS A 65 23.37 7.44 3.09
C LYS A 65 23.83 7.30 1.64
N GLY A 66 23.18 8.07 0.76
CA GLY A 66 23.52 8.14 -0.66
C GLY A 66 25.03 8.14 -0.87
N THR A 67 25.53 7.08 -1.48
CA THR A 67 26.90 7.10 -2.02
C THR A 67 26.84 7.75 -3.39
N GLY A 68 27.98 8.24 -3.90
CA GLY A 68 28.02 9.09 -5.11
C GLY A 68 27.43 8.50 -6.40
N LEU A 69 26.88 7.27 -6.39
CA LEU A 69 26.14 6.64 -7.47
C LEU A 69 24.60 6.77 -7.32
N ASP A 70 24.07 7.05 -6.13
CA ASP A 70 22.63 7.32 -5.92
C ASP A 70 22.19 8.70 -6.45
N ARG A 71 23.15 9.49 -6.97
CA ARG A 71 22.88 10.68 -7.81
C ARG A 71 22.59 10.31 -9.27
N VAL A 72 22.52 9.02 -9.61
CA VAL A 72 22.29 8.50 -10.96
C VAL A 72 21.01 7.66 -11.04
N PHE A 73 20.37 7.35 -9.91
CA PHE A 73 19.13 6.57 -9.81
C PHE A 73 18.02 7.44 -9.19
N THR A 74 16.92 7.63 -9.91
CA THR A 74 15.85 8.62 -9.63
C THR A 74 14.45 8.02 -9.66
N ASN A 75 14.30 6.69 -9.56
CA ASN A 75 12.98 6.05 -9.64
C ASN A 75 12.18 6.19 -8.35
N MET A 76 10.85 6.19 -8.49
CA MET A 76 9.86 6.20 -7.41
C MET A 76 9.75 4.80 -6.81
N ASP A 77 9.92 4.66 -5.50
CA ASP A 77 9.81 3.41 -4.77
C ASP A 77 8.39 3.22 -4.21
N TYR A 78 7.87 1.99 -4.26
CA TYR A 78 6.62 1.67 -3.58
C TYR A 78 6.82 1.35 -2.08
N ASN A 79 6.06 1.97 -1.19
CA ASN A 79 6.21 1.94 0.27
C ASN A 79 5.07 1.20 1.00
N GLY A 80 4.11 0.63 0.27
CA GLY A 80 3.08 -0.27 0.80
C GLY A 80 1.67 0.32 0.93
N GLY A 81 1.53 1.60 0.61
CA GLY A 81 0.32 2.40 0.60
C GLY A 81 -0.67 2.08 -0.51
N PRO A 82 -1.92 2.55 -0.43
CA PRO A 82 -2.87 2.41 -1.54
C PRO A 82 -2.50 3.30 -2.73
N VAL A 83 -3.13 3.06 -3.87
CA VAL A 83 -3.23 4.05 -4.96
C VAL A 83 -4.70 4.34 -5.22
N MET A 84 -5.04 5.39 -5.98
CA MET A 84 -6.40 5.64 -6.44
C MET A 84 -6.58 5.11 -7.88
N PRO A 85 -7.31 3.99 -8.11
CA PRO A 85 -7.51 3.45 -9.46
C PRO A 85 -8.44 4.31 -10.32
N SER A 86 -9.17 5.21 -9.67
CA SER A 86 -10.03 6.23 -10.23
C SER A 86 -10.34 7.24 -9.12
N ASN A 87 -10.48 8.52 -9.46
CA ASN A 87 -10.86 9.57 -8.53
C ASN A 87 -12.07 10.36 -9.04
N THR A 88 -12.88 10.84 -8.11
CA THR A 88 -13.93 11.83 -8.34
C THR A 88 -13.55 13.10 -7.61
N ASP A 89 -13.28 14.15 -8.36
CA ASP A 89 -12.72 15.40 -7.84
C ASP A 89 -13.83 16.38 -7.55
N TYR A 90 -13.83 16.92 -6.34
CA TYR A 90 -14.72 18.00 -5.93
C TYR A 90 -13.92 19.27 -5.66
N MET A 91 -14.38 20.38 -6.23
CA MET A 91 -13.89 21.70 -5.81
C MET A 91 -14.64 22.14 -4.56
N VAL A 92 -13.93 22.39 -3.46
CA VAL A 92 -14.49 22.96 -2.23
C VAL A 92 -14.11 24.43 -2.13
N LEU A 93 -15.07 25.32 -2.38
CA LEU A 93 -14.89 26.77 -2.25
C LEU A 93 -15.28 27.21 -0.85
N TRP A 94 -14.31 27.46 0.03
CA TRP A 94 -14.59 27.95 1.39
C TRP A 94 -14.66 29.48 1.42
N SER A 95 -15.86 30.02 1.29
CA SER A 95 -16.13 31.45 1.04
C SER A 95 -17.17 32.04 2.02
N PRO A 96 -16.82 32.24 3.30
CA PRO A 96 -17.68 32.89 4.26
C PRO A 96 -17.90 34.37 3.91
N GLY A 97 -19.08 34.88 4.28
CA GLY A 97 -19.44 36.28 4.04
C GLY A 97 -18.47 37.27 4.70
N GLY A 98 -18.15 38.36 3.99
CA GLY A 98 -17.26 39.42 4.49
C GLY A 98 -15.76 39.19 4.24
N ARG A 99 -15.41 38.14 3.47
CA ARG A 99 -14.05 37.86 3.01
C ARG A 99 -13.82 38.30 1.56
N SER A 100 -12.57 38.22 1.10
CA SER A 100 -12.21 38.43 -0.30
C SER A 100 -13.04 37.51 -1.20
N ALA A 101 -13.52 38.04 -2.31
CA ALA A 101 -14.15 37.22 -3.33
C ALA A 101 -13.08 36.55 -4.21
N TYR A 102 -13.37 35.36 -4.73
CA TYR A 102 -12.55 34.78 -5.79
C TYR A 102 -12.51 35.72 -7.01
N PRO A 103 -11.33 35.93 -7.62
CA PRO A 103 -11.23 36.78 -8.80
C PRO A 103 -12.04 36.24 -9.99
N ALA A 104 -12.45 37.15 -10.87
CA ALA A 104 -13.19 36.77 -12.07
C ALA A 104 -12.40 35.78 -12.94
N GLY A 105 -13.06 34.70 -13.36
CA GLY A 105 -12.45 33.65 -14.16
C GLY A 105 -11.67 32.58 -13.38
N TYR A 106 -11.48 32.73 -12.06
CA TYR A 106 -10.81 31.72 -11.22
C TYR A 106 -11.66 30.44 -11.14
N VAL A 107 -12.83 30.51 -10.49
CA VAL A 107 -13.71 29.35 -10.28
C VAL A 107 -14.12 28.70 -11.60
N SER A 108 -14.59 29.48 -12.58
CA SER A 108 -15.02 28.94 -13.87
C SER A 108 -13.88 28.32 -14.69
N GLY A 109 -12.66 28.83 -14.54
CA GLY A 109 -11.48 28.28 -15.21
C GLY A 109 -11.07 26.93 -14.62
N LEU A 110 -11.09 26.79 -13.30
CA LEU A 110 -10.85 25.53 -12.61
C LEU A 110 -11.95 24.50 -12.89
N GLU A 111 -13.22 24.93 -12.88
CA GLU A 111 -14.36 24.07 -13.24
C GLU A 111 -14.20 23.51 -14.67
N THR A 112 -13.71 24.34 -15.60
CA THR A 112 -13.39 23.92 -16.97
C THR A 112 -12.25 22.90 -16.97
N PHE A 113 -11.17 23.14 -16.23
CA PHE A 113 -10.04 22.22 -16.12
C PHE A 113 -10.46 20.83 -15.62
N PHE A 114 -11.14 20.73 -14.48
CA PHE A 114 -11.60 19.43 -13.97
C PHE A 114 -12.60 18.75 -14.91
N SER A 115 -13.50 19.53 -15.54
CA SER A 115 -14.42 18.98 -16.54
C SER A 115 -13.70 18.42 -17.76
N ASP A 116 -12.61 19.07 -18.19
CA ASP A 116 -11.80 18.62 -19.32
C ASP A 116 -10.96 17.40 -18.96
N LEU A 117 -10.41 17.34 -17.74
CA LEU A 117 -9.77 16.13 -17.21
C LEU A 117 -10.75 14.96 -17.20
N ALA A 118 -11.99 15.16 -16.74
CA ALA A 118 -13.02 14.14 -16.76
C ALA A 118 -13.43 13.73 -18.19
N HIS A 119 -13.40 14.66 -19.16
CA HIS A 119 -13.70 14.37 -20.56
C HIS A 119 -12.64 13.46 -21.21
N ASP A 120 -11.36 13.75 -21.02
CA ASP A 120 -10.24 13.00 -21.61
C ASP A 120 -9.80 11.78 -20.76
N SER A 121 -10.48 11.55 -19.64
CA SER A 121 -10.32 10.43 -18.73
C SER A 121 -10.16 9.09 -19.45
N GLY A 122 -9.16 8.30 -19.05
CA GLY A 122 -8.73 7.06 -19.69
C GLY A 122 -7.78 7.25 -20.87
N GLY A 123 -7.46 8.50 -21.22
CA GLY A 123 -6.54 8.88 -22.29
C GLY A 123 -5.06 8.62 -21.96
N HIS A 124 -4.21 8.94 -22.94
CA HIS A 124 -2.74 8.84 -22.85
C HIS A 124 -2.04 10.04 -23.49
N GLN A 125 -2.75 11.18 -23.58
CA GLN A 125 -2.32 12.35 -24.34
C GLN A 125 -1.94 13.54 -23.44
N ASN A 126 -2.16 13.42 -22.14
CA ASN A 126 -1.81 14.41 -21.12
C ASN A 126 -1.00 13.78 -20.00
N VAL A 127 -0.55 14.64 -19.10
CA VAL A 127 0.29 14.32 -17.95
C VAL A 127 -0.34 13.29 -17.01
N ASP A 128 -1.64 13.35 -16.76
CA ASP A 128 -2.36 12.40 -15.88
C ASP A 128 -2.17 10.95 -16.28
N SER A 129 -1.96 10.69 -17.56
CA SER A 129 -1.69 9.33 -18.03
C SER A 129 -0.39 8.72 -17.50
N VAL A 130 0.55 9.53 -17.03
CA VAL A 130 1.85 9.08 -16.50
C VAL A 130 1.68 8.23 -15.24
N THR A 131 0.71 8.54 -14.37
CA THR A 131 0.48 7.77 -13.13
C THR A 131 -0.02 6.37 -13.39
N ALA A 132 -0.52 6.07 -14.60
CA ALA A 132 -1.10 4.78 -14.96
C ALA A 132 -0.11 3.59 -14.94
N GLN A 133 1.14 3.83 -14.58
CA GLN A 133 2.18 2.83 -14.35
C GLN A 133 2.30 2.40 -12.88
N TYR A 134 1.81 3.20 -11.93
CA TYR A 134 1.89 2.97 -10.49
C TYR A 134 0.73 2.12 -10.00
N ASN A 135 0.96 1.30 -8.97
CA ASN A 135 -0.01 0.36 -8.43
C ASN A 135 0.24 -0.01 -6.98
N ASP A 136 -0.68 -0.76 -6.37
CA ASP A 136 -0.60 -1.17 -4.97
C ASP A 136 -0.47 -2.69 -4.77
N LEU A 137 -0.33 -3.12 -3.50
CA LEU A 137 -0.28 -4.54 -3.10
C LEU A 137 -1.53 -5.35 -3.48
N THR A 138 -2.66 -4.70 -3.72
CA THR A 138 -3.90 -5.36 -4.17
C THR A 138 -3.88 -5.64 -5.67
N GLY A 139 -2.92 -5.06 -6.40
CA GLY A 139 -2.85 -5.12 -7.86
C GLY A 139 -3.64 -4.04 -8.56
N ALA A 140 -4.24 -3.12 -7.81
CA ALA A 140 -4.94 -2.00 -8.38
C ALA A 140 -3.89 -1.02 -8.91
N PHE A 141 -4.03 -0.63 -10.17
CA PHE A 141 -3.20 0.40 -10.77
C PHE A 141 -3.88 1.73 -10.56
N ALA A 142 -3.11 2.76 -10.23
CA ALA A 142 -3.48 4.14 -10.50
C ALA A 142 -3.85 4.23 -11.97
N ARG A 143 -4.86 5.03 -12.30
CA ARG A 143 -5.25 5.28 -13.69
C ARG A 143 -5.63 6.74 -13.79
N TYR A 144 -5.35 7.31 -14.96
CA TYR A 144 -6.11 8.46 -15.40
C TYR A 144 -7.57 8.02 -15.63
N GLN A 145 -8.36 7.99 -14.57
CA GLN A 145 -9.77 7.64 -14.58
C GLN A 145 -10.50 8.61 -13.65
N THR A 146 -10.46 9.87 -14.04
CA THR A 146 -11.00 11.00 -13.28
C THR A 146 -12.45 11.29 -13.68
N THR A 147 -13.26 11.67 -12.70
CA THR A 147 -14.61 12.24 -12.88
C THR A 147 -14.67 13.57 -12.14
N PHE A 148 -15.37 14.57 -12.67
CA PHE A 148 -15.62 15.81 -11.94
C PHE A 148 -16.94 15.73 -11.17
N GLY A 149 -16.87 15.73 -9.85
CA GLY A 149 -18.01 15.68 -8.94
C GLY A 149 -18.76 17.00 -8.80
N GLY A 150 -18.13 18.11 -9.21
CA GLY A 150 -18.70 19.44 -9.22
C GLY A 150 -18.15 20.36 -8.13
N VAL A 151 -18.79 21.53 -7.99
CA VAL A 151 -18.38 22.58 -7.06
C VAL A 151 -19.23 22.55 -5.79
N LEU A 152 -18.57 22.46 -4.64
CA LEU A 152 -19.14 22.52 -3.31
C LEU A 152 -18.84 23.90 -2.72
N LEU A 153 -19.88 24.71 -2.51
CA LEU A 153 -19.74 25.98 -1.81
C LEU A 153 -19.92 25.77 -0.31
N ASP A 154 -18.89 26.15 0.45
CA ASP A 154 -18.94 26.28 1.90
C ASP A 154 -18.98 27.76 2.29
N THR A 155 -19.90 28.09 3.19
CA THR A 155 -20.09 29.46 3.70
C THR A 155 -19.91 29.55 5.20
N ASP A 156 -19.53 28.46 5.86
CA ASP A 156 -19.33 28.42 7.29
C ASP A 156 -18.17 29.36 7.68
N PRO A 157 -18.30 30.12 8.78
CA PRO A 157 -17.28 31.09 9.16
C PRO A 157 -15.95 30.40 9.44
N TYR A 158 -14.84 30.99 8.97
CA TYR A 158 -13.52 30.52 9.38
C TYR A 158 -13.39 30.49 10.90
N PRO A 159 -12.74 29.45 11.45
CA PRO A 159 -12.40 29.41 12.86
C PRO A 159 -11.47 30.57 13.24
N ALA A 160 -11.23 30.73 14.54
CA ALA A 160 -10.24 31.68 15.02
C ALA A 160 -8.85 31.31 14.46
N ALA A 161 -8.11 32.30 13.97
CA ALA A 161 -6.78 32.07 13.40
C ALA A 161 -5.84 31.50 14.48
N GLU A 162 -5.21 30.38 14.16
CA GLU A 162 -4.20 29.72 15.00
C GLU A 162 -2.78 29.84 14.42
N CYS A 163 -2.66 30.49 13.27
CA CYS A 163 -1.42 30.82 12.57
C CYS A 163 -1.42 32.32 12.15
N PRO A 164 -0.32 32.86 11.57
CA PRO A 164 -0.16 34.30 11.38
C PRO A 164 -1.26 34.97 10.55
N ASP A 165 -1.91 35.99 11.11
CA ASP A 165 -3.00 36.76 10.48
C ASP A 165 -2.60 38.22 10.18
N ALA A 166 -1.32 38.44 9.90
CA ALA A 166 -0.82 39.79 9.62
C ALA A 166 -1.20 40.23 8.20
N ALA A 167 -1.77 41.44 8.10
CA ALA A 167 -2.11 42.05 6.81
C ALA A 167 -0.94 41.92 5.81
N PRO A 168 -1.22 41.54 4.55
CA PRO A 168 -2.54 41.46 3.91
C PRO A 168 -3.40 40.24 4.22
N VAL A 169 -2.89 39.22 4.94
CA VAL A 169 -3.66 38.05 5.38
C VAL A 169 -4.87 38.47 6.19
N THR A 170 -6.02 37.86 5.90
CA THR A 170 -7.29 38.13 6.59
C THR A 170 -7.80 36.93 7.40
N ALA A 171 -7.31 35.74 7.10
CA ALA A 171 -7.50 34.52 7.88
C ALA A 171 -6.33 33.57 7.63
N CYS A 172 -5.96 32.80 8.64
CA CYS A 172 -4.94 31.76 8.55
C CYS A 172 -5.47 30.50 9.22
N LEU A 173 -5.51 29.40 8.47
CA LEU A 173 -6.07 28.11 8.88
C LEU A 173 -4.96 27.11 9.13
N THR A 174 -5.06 26.31 10.19
CA THR A 174 -4.16 25.16 10.34
C THR A 174 -4.71 23.94 9.61
N ASP A 175 -3.85 23.00 9.26
CA ASP A 175 -4.28 21.74 8.64
C ASP A 175 -5.34 21.00 9.49
N ALA A 176 -5.17 20.99 10.82
CA ALA A 176 -6.17 20.41 11.72
C ALA A 176 -7.55 21.10 11.65
N GLN A 177 -7.59 22.42 11.41
CA GLN A 177 -8.83 23.16 11.21
C GLN A 177 -9.46 22.84 9.84
N ILE A 178 -8.64 22.67 8.80
CA ILE A 178 -9.07 22.25 7.47
C ILE A 178 -9.69 20.85 7.50
N GLN A 179 -9.01 19.87 8.11
CA GLN A 179 -9.54 18.52 8.25
C GLN A 179 -10.89 18.52 8.96
N THR A 180 -11.02 19.28 10.07
CA THR A 180 -12.27 19.39 10.81
C THR A 180 -13.40 19.95 9.95
N GLU A 181 -13.13 20.98 9.14
CA GLU A 181 -14.14 21.58 8.27
C GLU A 181 -14.56 20.63 7.14
N LEU A 182 -13.59 20.04 6.43
CA LEU A 182 -13.86 19.13 5.32
C LEU A 182 -14.66 17.91 5.79
N GLU A 183 -14.33 17.33 6.96
CA GLU A 183 -15.09 16.24 7.57
C GLU A 183 -16.55 16.64 7.83
N ASN A 184 -16.78 17.84 8.39
CA ASN A 184 -18.13 18.35 8.64
C ASN A 184 -18.90 18.60 7.34
N LEU A 185 -18.27 19.24 6.36
CA LEU A 185 -18.87 19.54 5.06
C LEU A 185 -19.28 18.24 4.36
N VAL A 186 -18.35 17.30 4.18
CA VAL A 186 -18.58 16.02 3.51
C VAL A 186 -19.68 15.22 4.21
N ALA A 187 -19.63 15.13 5.54
CA ALA A 187 -20.68 14.46 6.33
C ALA A 187 -22.05 15.14 6.19
N SER A 188 -22.11 16.47 6.20
CA SER A 188 -23.37 17.22 6.09
C SER A 188 -24.05 17.05 4.73
N ARG A 189 -23.25 16.79 3.68
CA ARG A 189 -23.72 16.60 2.30
C ARG A 189 -23.94 15.12 1.94
N GLY A 190 -23.56 14.20 2.84
CA GLY A 190 -23.64 12.76 2.59
C GLY A 190 -22.72 12.33 1.44
N LEU A 191 -21.58 13.01 1.29
CA LEU A 191 -20.59 12.71 0.26
C LEU A 191 -19.65 11.58 0.73
N PRO A 192 -19.03 10.82 -0.20
CA PRO A 192 -18.23 9.65 0.17
C PRO A 192 -16.88 10.03 0.79
N THR A 193 -16.40 9.19 1.70
CA THR A 193 -15.00 9.19 2.18
C THR A 193 -14.41 7.82 1.90
N ASP A 194 -13.63 7.73 0.81
CA ASP A 194 -12.96 6.51 0.35
C ASP A 194 -11.82 6.86 -0.62
N LEU A 195 -11.07 5.86 -1.09
CA LEU A 195 -9.94 6.01 -2.02
C LEU A 195 -10.34 6.34 -3.48
N SER A 196 -11.59 6.73 -3.71
CA SER A 196 -12.09 7.09 -5.05
C SER A 196 -12.68 8.50 -5.12
N HIS A 197 -12.57 9.29 -4.05
CA HIS A 197 -13.04 10.67 -4.00
C HIS A 197 -11.99 11.57 -3.37
N GLU A 198 -11.81 12.74 -3.97
CA GLU A 198 -10.83 13.74 -3.57
C GLU A 198 -11.48 15.12 -3.52
N TYR A 199 -11.09 15.92 -2.51
CA TYR A 199 -11.67 17.23 -2.25
C TYR A 199 -10.60 18.31 -2.31
N PHE A 200 -10.66 19.18 -3.31
CA PHE A 200 -9.74 20.30 -3.51
C PHE A 200 -10.25 21.53 -2.75
N LEU A 201 -9.68 21.80 -1.57
CA LEU A 201 -10.00 22.98 -0.78
C LEU A 201 -9.33 24.21 -1.38
N LEU A 202 -10.15 25.08 -1.97
CA LEU A 202 -9.72 26.32 -2.62
C LEU A 202 -10.12 27.50 -1.73
N THR A 203 -9.16 28.17 -1.10
CA THR A 203 -9.42 29.40 -0.32
C THR A 203 -9.37 30.65 -1.22
N PRO A 204 -10.08 31.74 -0.90
CA PRO A 204 -9.97 32.98 -1.67
C PRO A 204 -8.68 33.75 -1.32
N PRO A 205 -8.31 34.80 -2.08
CA PRO A 205 -7.12 35.59 -1.79
C PRO A 205 -7.06 36.11 -0.34
N HIS A 206 -5.87 36.08 0.24
CA HIS A 206 -5.59 36.49 1.62
C HIS A 206 -6.16 35.56 2.70
N VAL A 207 -6.42 34.31 2.36
CA VAL A 207 -6.77 33.23 3.29
C VAL A 207 -5.69 32.17 3.17
N GLU A 208 -4.75 32.19 4.11
CA GLU A 208 -3.57 31.35 4.09
C GLU A 208 -3.74 30.11 4.95
N THR A 209 -2.84 29.15 4.78
CA THR A 209 -2.85 27.91 5.55
C THR A 209 -1.45 27.58 6.05
N CYS A 210 -1.34 26.88 7.18
CA CYS A 210 -0.08 26.39 7.72
C CYS A 210 -0.23 24.98 8.31
N PHE A 211 0.84 24.20 8.32
CA PHE A 211 0.80 22.83 8.84
C PHE A 211 0.51 22.75 10.35
N SER A 212 0.83 23.79 11.12
CA SER A 212 0.63 23.80 12.57
C SER A 212 0.39 25.19 13.16
N SER A 213 -0.05 25.22 14.41
CA SER A 213 -0.18 26.45 15.20
C SER A 213 1.11 26.82 15.97
N ASP A 214 2.21 26.09 15.80
CA ASP A 214 3.44 26.29 16.60
C ASP A 214 4.37 27.33 15.94
N PRO A 215 4.45 28.58 16.44
CA PRO A 215 5.33 29.60 15.88
C PRO A 215 6.81 29.26 16.00
N THR A 216 7.18 28.27 16.81
CA THR A 216 8.57 27.85 17.06
C THR A 216 8.99 26.62 16.27
N ALA A 217 8.07 26.00 15.52
CA ALA A 217 8.39 24.97 14.55
C ALA A 217 9.43 25.47 13.53
N SER A 218 10.10 24.54 12.85
CA SER A 218 11.07 24.86 11.81
C SER A 218 10.68 24.13 10.52
N PRO A 219 10.19 24.85 9.49
CA PRO A 219 9.95 26.30 9.46
C PRO A 219 8.82 26.75 10.43
N PRO A 220 8.75 28.04 10.82
CA PRO A 220 7.71 28.54 11.73
C PRO A 220 6.32 28.11 11.29
N PHE A 221 5.47 27.68 12.24
CA PHE A 221 4.14 27.11 11.98
C PHE A 221 4.17 25.80 11.19
N GLY A 222 5.33 25.14 11.09
CA GLY A 222 5.54 23.97 10.25
C GLY A 222 5.77 24.32 8.78
N GLY A 223 5.59 25.60 8.42
CA GLY A 223 5.50 26.06 7.03
C GLY A 223 4.10 26.53 6.71
N CYS A 224 4.00 27.61 5.93
CA CYS A 224 2.74 28.16 5.49
C CYS A 224 2.68 28.22 3.96
N SER A 225 1.48 28.38 3.43
CA SER A 225 1.26 28.60 2.01
C SER A 225 2.08 29.78 1.50
N ALA A 226 2.44 29.73 0.23
CA ALA A 226 3.28 30.72 -0.40
C ALA A 226 2.61 32.08 -0.49
N GLY A 227 1.28 32.10 -0.39
CA GLY A 227 0.48 33.30 -0.18
C GLY A 227 0.88 34.03 1.10
N GLU A 228 0.49 35.30 1.15
CA GLU A 228 1.22 36.36 1.85
C GLU A 228 1.39 36.10 3.37
N PRO A 229 2.49 36.53 4.03
CA PRO A 229 3.70 37.09 3.48
C PRO A 229 4.66 35.99 2.99
N SER A 230 5.23 36.19 1.80
CA SER A 230 6.16 35.26 1.12
C SER A 230 7.39 34.81 1.92
N LYS A 231 7.71 35.47 3.04
CA LYS A 231 8.78 35.05 3.96
C LYS A 231 8.46 33.78 4.76
N LEU A 232 7.18 33.39 4.83
CA LEU A 232 6.72 32.15 5.47
C LEU A 232 6.35 31.07 4.45
N ALA A 233 6.51 31.37 3.15
CA ALA A 233 6.23 30.46 2.06
C ALA A 233 7.03 29.17 2.22
N ALA A 234 6.31 28.07 2.31
CA ALA A 234 6.85 26.71 2.39
C ALA A 234 6.27 25.80 1.30
N PHE A 235 5.01 26.00 0.92
CA PHE A 235 4.31 25.21 -0.09
C PHE A 235 3.35 26.06 -0.91
N CYS A 236 2.96 25.59 -2.09
CA CYS A 236 1.95 26.23 -2.94
C CYS A 236 0.60 25.54 -2.79
N ALA A 237 0.63 24.22 -2.84
CA ALA A 237 -0.44 23.33 -2.42
C ALA A 237 0.18 22.13 -1.68
N TYR A 238 -0.65 21.26 -1.14
CA TYR A 238 -0.29 19.92 -0.67
C TYR A 238 -1.55 19.05 -0.66
N HIS A 239 -1.41 17.74 -0.74
CA HIS A 239 -2.49 16.81 -0.42
C HIS A 239 -2.24 16.04 0.88
N GLU A 240 -3.32 15.55 1.49
CA GLU A 240 -3.29 14.83 2.75
C GLU A 240 -4.55 13.96 2.92
N ASN A 241 -4.53 13.08 3.91
CA ASN A 241 -5.71 12.32 4.31
C ASN A 241 -6.09 12.59 5.77
N THR A 242 -7.38 12.54 6.07
CA THR A 242 -7.85 12.59 7.47
C THR A 242 -7.45 11.32 8.21
N SER A 243 -7.19 11.45 9.51
CA SER A 243 -6.89 10.30 10.38
C SER A 243 -8.11 9.41 10.72
N LEU A 244 -9.33 9.84 10.37
CA LEU A 244 -10.55 9.07 10.60
C LEU A 244 -10.70 7.90 9.62
N SER A 245 -11.48 6.90 10.04
CA SER A 245 -11.87 5.78 9.19
C SER A 245 -13.39 5.78 8.96
N PRO A 246 -13.87 5.78 7.70
CA PRO A 246 -13.07 5.77 6.47
C PRO A 246 -12.44 7.15 6.17
N MET A 247 -11.23 7.14 5.59
CA MET A 247 -10.42 8.34 5.36
C MET A 247 -11.00 9.22 4.26
N LEU A 248 -10.86 10.53 4.42
CA LEU A 248 -11.13 11.55 3.42
C LEU A 248 -9.78 11.98 2.82
N ILE A 249 -9.67 11.98 1.50
CA ILE A 249 -8.51 12.47 0.75
C ILE A 249 -8.80 13.90 0.28
N TYR A 250 -7.88 14.83 0.49
CA TYR A 250 -8.04 16.21 0.07
C TYR A 250 -6.73 16.81 -0.41
N ALA A 251 -6.84 17.77 -1.31
CA ALA A 251 -5.78 18.72 -1.60
C ALA A 251 -6.15 20.07 -0.97
N ASN A 252 -5.18 20.71 -0.35
CA ASN A 252 -5.29 22.08 0.12
C ASN A 252 -4.56 22.99 -0.86
N ASP A 253 -5.34 23.82 -1.55
CA ASP A 253 -4.92 24.72 -2.62
C ASP A 253 -5.28 26.17 -2.24
N PRO A 254 -4.51 26.81 -1.34
CA PRO A 254 -4.72 28.21 -1.03
C PRO A 254 -4.42 29.08 -2.25
N PHE A 255 -5.20 30.15 -2.44
CA PHE A 255 -5.07 31.00 -3.63
C PHE A 255 -3.63 31.42 -3.92
N ASP A 256 -3.05 30.88 -4.99
CA ASP A 256 -1.68 31.13 -5.40
C ASP A 256 -1.55 31.55 -6.87
N ALA A 257 -2.67 31.62 -7.60
CA ALA A 257 -2.78 31.91 -9.03
C ALA A 257 -2.08 33.17 -9.57
N THR A 258 -1.52 34.01 -8.70
CA THR A 258 -0.75 35.22 -9.05
C THR A 258 0.61 35.31 -8.35
N ASN A 259 0.99 34.24 -7.65
CA ASN A 259 2.19 34.17 -6.84
C ASN A 259 3.36 33.58 -7.64
N ARG A 260 4.35 34.42 -7.90
CA ARG A 260 5.55 34.05 -8.68
C ARG A 260 6.47 33.01 -8.03
N LEU A 261 6.20 32.64 -6.78
CA LEU A 261 6.86 31.50 -6.15
C LEU A 261 6.27 30.16 -6.61
N CYS A 262 5.00 30.15 -7.01
CA CYS A 262 4.25 28.96 -7.39
C CYS A 262 4.06 28.85 -8.90
N GLU A 263 3.76 29.97 -9.56
CA GLU A 263 3.47 29.98 -11.00
C GLU A 263 4.45 30.82 -11.83
N ASP A 264 4.70 30.38 -13.07
CA ASP A 264 5.69 30.97 -13.98
C ASP A 264 5.15 32.09 -14.89
N GLY A 265 3.85 32.38 -14.82
CA GLY A 265 3.15 33.40 -15.62
C GLY A 265 2.68 32.95 -16.98
N ASN A 266 2.98 31.72 -17.37
CA ASN A 266 2.58 31.20 -18.64
C ASN A 266 1.15 30.63 -18.57
N ASN A 267 0.20 31.40 -19.07
CA ASN A 267 -1.22 31.12 -18.91
C ASN A 267 -1.95 30.98 -20.27
N PRO A 268 -1.93 29.78 -20.88
CA PRO A 268 -2.61 29.53 -22.15
C PRO A 268 -4.14 29.50 -22.05
N THR A 269 -4.71 29.31 -20.85
CA THR A 269 -6.17 29.34 -20.64
C THR A 269 -6.75 30.75 -20.84
N GLY A 270 -5.93 31.79 -20.63
CA GLY A 270 -6.37 33.18 -20.66
C GLY A 270 -7.19 33.62 -19.43
N THR A 271 -7.33 32.76 -18.42
CA THR A 271 -8.04 33.04 -17.16
C THR A 271 -7.10 32.88 -15.98
N ILE A 272 -7.33 33.61 -14.88
CA ILE A 272 -6.45 33.55 -13.70
C ILE A 272 -6.28 32.12 -13.14
N ALA A 273 -7.25 31.22 -13.35
CA ALA A 273 -7.17 29.81 -12.97
C ALA A 273 -5.93 29.09 -13.51
N GLY A 274 -5.40 29.50 -14.67
CA GLY A 274 -4.18 28.90 -15.21
C GLY A 274 -2.95 29.07 -14.31
N GLY A 275 -2.94 30.10 -13.45
CA GLY A 275 -1.91 30.25 -12.42
C GLY A 275 -2.02 29.18 -11.35
N GLU A 276 -3.24 28.88 -10.89
CA GLU A 276 -3.48 27.86 -9.85
C GLU A 276 -3.18 26.44 -10.34
N ILE A 277 -3.62 26.13 -11.56
CA ILE A 277 -3.39 24.81 -12.19
C ILE A 277 -1.88 24.53 -12.27
N ASN A 278 -1.10 25.55 -12.64
CA ASN A 278 0.36 25.49 -12.72
C ASN A 278 1.03 25.61 -11.34
N GLY A 279 0.39 26.31 -10.39
CA GLY A 279 0.94 26.68 -9.09
C GLY A 279 1.05 25.53 -8.10
N GLY A 280 0.23 24.49 -8.27
CA GLY A 280 0.27 23.30 -7.44
C GLY A 280 -0.92 22.37 -7.66
N LEU A 281 -2.06 22.90 -8.09
CA LEU A 281 -3.28 22.09 -8.18
C LEU A 281 -3.15 20.85 -9.06
N SER A 282 -2.51 20.94 -10.24
CA SER A 282 -2.31 19.75 -11.09
C SER A 282 -1.29 18.77 -10.50
N HIS A 283 -0.33 19.28 -9.73
CA HIS A 283 0.71 18.50 -9.08
C HIS A 283 0.07 17.62 -7.99
N GLU A 284 -0.67 18.24 -7.07
CA GLU A 284 -1.35 17.52 -5.99
C GLU A 284 -2.39 16.52 -6.51
N GLN A 285 -3.13 16.90 -7.56
CA GLN A 285 -4.09 16.01 -8.21
C GLN A 285 -3.42 14.77 -8.84
N ASN A 286 -2.15 14.87 -9.25
CA ASN A 286 -1.42 13.75 -9.80
C ASN A 286 -0.83 12.87 -8.69
N GLU A 287 -0.24 13.50 -7.69
CA GLU A 287 0.41 12.84 -6.57
C GLU A 287 -0.58 12.04 -5.74
N SER A 288 -1.72 12.62 -5.37
CA SER A 288 -2.77 11.94 -4.59
C SER A 288 -3.29 10.68 -5.28
N VAL A 289 -3.28 10.62 -6.61
CA VAL A 289 -3.68 9.42 -7.36
C VAL A 289 -2.66 8.28 -7.19
N SER A 290 -1.38 8.63 -7.13
CA SER A 290 -0.29 7.67 -6.91
C SER A 290 0.02 7.41 -5.43
N ASP A 291 -0.31 8.33 -4.53
CA ASP A 291 0.03 8.31 -3.11
C ASP A 291 -1.02 9.01 -2.24
N PRO A 292 -2.29 8.55 -2.23
CA PRO A 292 -3.39 9.25 -1.53
C PRO A 292 -3.20 9.38 -0.01
N VAL A 293 -2.33 8.58 0.58
CA VAL A 293 -1.92 8.70 1.98
C VAL A 293 -0.47 9.14 1.95
N PRO A 294 -0.16 10.43 2.13
CA PRO A 294 1.12 10.98 1.75
C PRO A 294 2.31 10.17 2.27
N ASN A 295 3.28 9.97 1.39
CA ASN A 295 4.53 9.28 1.64
C ASN A 295 4.41 7.81 2.04
N ASP A 296 3.31 7.14 1.68
CA ASP A 296 3.07 5.74 2.05
C ASP A 296 2.99 4.80 0.85
N ALA A 297 2.72 5.30 -0.35
CA ALA A 297 2.65 4.55 -1.59
C ALA A 297 3.88 4.80 -2.47
N TRP A 298 3.98 5.88 -3.25
CA TRP A 298 5.01 5.99 -4.30
C TRP A 298 5.93 7.20 -4.10
N THR A 299 7.10 6.99 -3.51
CA THR A 299 8.09 8.05 -3.20
C THR A 299 9.52 7.61 -3.46
N ASN A 300 10.47 8.52 -3.66
CA ASN A 300 11.90 8.17 -3.73
C ASN A 300 12.56 7.90 -2.34
N GLY A 301 11.76 7.57 -1.31
CA GLY A 301 12.18 6.63 -0.27
C GLY A 301 11.26 6.40 0.96
N ALA A 302 11.58 5.38 1.78
CA ALA A 302 10.86 4.94 3.01
C ALA A 302 11.04 5.61 4.41
N GLY A 303 9.93 5.82 5.13
CA GLY A 303 9.87 6.22 6.54
C GLY A 303 9.58 7.71 6.74
N ALA A 304 9.34 8.14 7.99
CA ALA A 304 8.78 9.44 8.37
C ALA A 304 9.53 10.73 7.90
N ASN A 305 10.64 10.59 7.18
CA ASN A 305 11.30 11.70 6.47
C ASN A 305 11.15 11.48 4.96
N GLN A 306 9.97 11.84 4.47
CA GLN A 306 9.56 12.21 3.11
C GLN A 306 10.62 12.00 2.01
N GLY A 307 10.39 11.01 1.15
CA GLY A 307 10.98 11.04 -0.19
C GLY A 307 10.13 11.96 -1.06
N GLU A 308 10.70 12.47 -2.13
CA GLU A 308 9.94 13.17 -3.18
C GLU A 308 8.90 12.20 -3.76
N GLU A 309 7.66 12.65 -3.90
CA GLU A 309 6.55 12.00 -4.61
C GLU A 309 6.68 12.14 -6.15
N VAL A 310 5.70 11.62 -6.89
CA VAL A 310 5.78 11.50 -8.37
C VAL A 310 5.90 12.87 -9.03
N GLY A 311 5.19 13.87 -8.51
CA GLY A 311 5.22 15.26 -8.94
C GLY A 311 6.47 15.97 -8.45
N ASP A 312 6.90 15.72 -7.21
CA ASP A 312 8.09 16.34 -6.63
C ASP A 312 9.35 16.17 -7.48
N GLN A 313 9.53 15.00 -8.09
CA GLN A 313 10.63 14.71 -9.02
C GLN A 313 10.73 15.70 -10.20
N CYS A 314 9.61 16.32 -10.53
CA CYS A 314 9.43 17.10 -11.73
C CYS A 314 9.12 18.56 -11.45
N VAL A 315 9.32 19.03 -10.21
CA VAL A 315 9.12 20.44 -9.82
C VAL A 315 9.82 21.40 -10.79
N GLY A 316 9.01 22.24 -11.44
CA GLY A 316 9.47 23.23 -12.41
C GLY A 316 9.85 22.67 -13.80
N MET A 317 9.61 21.39 -14.06
CA MET A 317 9.84 20.73 -15.35
C MET A 317 8.53 20.74 -16.15
N PHE A 318 8.48 21.54 -17.21
CA PHE A 318 7.28 21.70 -18.06
C PHE A 318 7.40 21.04 -19.44
N GLY A 319 8.53 20.38 -19.70
CA GLY A 319 8.79 19.74 -20.99
C GLY A 319 8.90 20.71 -22.16
N THR A 320 8.66 20.18 -23.35
CA THR A 320 8.69 20.96 -24.59
C THR A 320 7.28 21.48 -24.91
N PRO A 321 7.11 22.80 -25.16
CA PRO A 321 5.83 23.33 -25.60
C PRO A 321 5.32 22.61 -26.85
N LEU A 322 4.05 22.21 -26.84
CA LEU A 322 3.38 21.66 -28.02
C LEU A 322 3.02 22.75 -29.03
N GLY A 323 2.89 23.98 -28.56
CA GLY A 323 2.58 25.13 -29.40
C GLY A 323 2.38 26.42 -28.59
N THR A 324 1.65 27.35 -29.20
CA THR A 324 1.32 28.65 -28.62
C THR A 324 -0.17 28.90 -28.75
N ALA A 325 -0.81 29.25 -27.65
CA ALA A 325 -2.23 29.60 -27.58
C ALA A 325 -2.49 30.96 -28.28
N PRO A 326 -3.74 31.30 -28.61
CA PRO A 326 -4.07 32.54 -29.31
C PRO A 326 -3.60 33.82 -28.59
N ASN A 327 -3.44 33.77 -27.28
CA ASN A 327 -2.93 34.88 -26.45
C ASN A 327 -1.40 34.99 -26.43
N GLY A 328 -0.67 34.11 -27.13
CA GLY A 328 0.78 34.09 -27.17
C GLY A 328 1.47 33.26 -26.08
N ALA A 329 0.72 32.73 -25.10
CA ALA A 329 1.27 31.84 -24.08
C ALA A 329 1.56 30.45 -24.67
N LYS A 330 2.59 29.78 -24.14
CA LYS A 330 2.93 28.41 -24.52
C LYS A 330 1.89 27.46 -23.90
N TYR A 331 1.66 26.33 -24.55
CA TYR A 331 0.92 25.23 -23.93
C TYR A 331 1.70 23.93 -24.10
N ASN A 332 1.62 23.07 -23.09
CA ASN A 332 2.26 21.76 -23.08
C ASN A 332 1.23 20.63 -22.95
N GLN A 333 -0.04 20.97 -22.68
CA GLN A 333 -1.18 20.05 -22.72
C GLN A 333 -2.29 20.58 -23.62
N VAL A 334 -3.02 19.64 -24.23
CA VAL A 334 -4.31 19.88 -24.89
C VAL A 334 -5.30 18.89 -24.31
N ILE A 335 -6.28 19.37 -23.56
CA ILE A 335 -7.26 18.53 -22.87
C ILE A 335 -8.64 19.01 -23.27
N ASN A 336 -9.48 18.13 -23.81
CA ASN A 336 -10.77 18.48 -24.42
C ASN A 336 -10.69 19.67 -25.42
N GLY A 337 -9.54 19.82 -26.09
CA GLY A 337 -9.28 20.90 -27.03
C GLY A 337 -8.90 22.25 -26.42
N HIS A 338 -8.89 22.40 -25.10
CA HIS A 338 -8.37 23.58 -24.40
C HIS A 338 -6.87 23.45 -24.11
N PHE A 339 -6.20 24.60 -23.97
CA PHE A 339 -4.75 24.67 -23.83
C PHE A 339 -4.35 24.91 -22.37
N TYR A 340 -3.48 24.06 -21.85
CA TYR A 340 -2.97 24.15 -20.48
C TYR A 340 -1.43 24.14 -20.45
N TRP A 341 -0.92 24.67 -19.34
CA TRP A 341 0.50 24.70 -19.02
C TRP A 341 0.67 24.33 -17.56
N PHE A 342 1.22 23.15 -17.32
CA PHE A 342 1.52 22.66 -15.99
C PHE A 342 2.58 21.57 -16.06
N GLN A 343 3.10 21.18 -14.91
CA GLN A 343 4.28 20.34 -14.76
C GLN A 343 4.18 18.98 -15.49
N GLU A 344 5.32 18.43 -15.87
CA GLU A 344 5.47 17.02 -16.23
C GLU A 344 5.44 16.12 -14.98
N GLU A 345 5.25 14.82 -15.17
CA GLU A 345 5.22 13.85 -14.08
C GLU A 345 6.30 12.80 -14.23
N TRP A 346 6.83 12.32 -13.11
CA TRP A 346 7.89 11.32 -13.17
C TRP A 346 7.36 9.99 -13.69
N SER A 347 8.13 9.39 -14.59
CA SER A 347 7.83 8.10 -15.15
C SER A 347 8.96 7.12 -14.87
N ASN A 348 8.68 6.14 -14.01
CA ASN A 348 9.53 4.96 -13.82
C ASN A 348 9.74 4.15 -15.12
N GLN A 349 8.84 4.25 -16.11
CA GLN A 349 9.01 3.63 -17.43
C GLN A 349 10.10 4.32 -18.27
N SER A 350 10.34 5.61 -18.10
CA SER A 350 11.28 6.35 -18.94
C SER A 350 12.42 7.01 -18.16
N HIS A 351 12.44 6.83 -16.85
CA HIS A 351 13.38 7.44 -15.91
C HIS A 351 13.52 8.95 -16.18
N SER A 352 12.39 9.62 -16.35
CA SER A 352 12.33 11.03 -16.72
C SER A 352 10.93 11.59 -16.49
N CYS A 353 10.86 12.91 -16.31
CA CYS A 353 9.62 13.67 -16.37
C CYS A 353 9.00 13.59 -17.77
N GLN A 354 7.69 13.35 -17.83
CA GLN A 354 6.95 13.15 -19.08
C GLN A 354 5.69 14.01 -19.15
N GLN A 355 5.40 14.54 -20.34
CA GLN A 355 4.13 15.22 -20.65
C GLN A 355 2.97 14.26 -20.92
N ARG A 356 3.24 12.96 -21.01
CA ARG A 356 2.27 11.87 -21.21
C ARG A 356 2.97 10.52 -21.16
N LEU A 357 2.23 9.49 -20.75
CA LEU A 357 2.69 8.12 -20.89
C LEU A 357 2.69 7.73 -22.37
N THR A 358 3.77 7.12 -22.84
CA THR A 358 3.79 6.40 -24.12
C THR A 358 3.72 4.91 -23.82
N PRO A 359 2.54 4.27 -23.88
CA PRO A 359 2.44 2.85 -23.58
C PRO A 359 3.25 2.06 -24.60
N ALA A 360 4.13 1.15 -24.16
CA ALA A 360 4.79 0.25 -25.08
C ALA A 360 3.79 -0.65 -25.80
N ALA A 361 4.11 -1.01 -27.05
CA ALA A 361 3.27 -1.86 -27.91
C ALA A 361 2.97 -3.24 -27.30
N ALA A 362 3.77 -3.69 -26.33
CA ALA A 362 3.47 -4.82 -25.45
C ALA A 362 4.05 -4.53 -24.05
N ARG A 363 3.32 -4.88 -22.99
CA ARG A 363 3.77 -4.66 -21.62
C ARG A 363 4.72 -5.78 -21.18
N PRO A 364 5.77 -5.47 -20.40
CA PRO A 364 6.52 -6.49 -19.66
C PRO A 364 5.59 -7.33 -18.77
N HIS A 365 6.02 -8.54 -18.44
CA HIS A 365 5.35 -9.46 -17.53
C HIS A 365 6.38 -10.07 -16.58
N ALA A 366 6.39 -9.62 -15.32
CA ALA A 366 7.28 -10.11 -14.29
C ALA A 366 6.74 -11.39 -13.67
N LYS A 367 7.60 -12.38 -13.51
CA LYS A 367 7.28 -13.66 -12.87
C LYS A 367 8.52 -14.26 -12.26
N PHE A 368 8.39 -14.70 -11.02
CA PHE A 368 9.40 -15.54 -10.38
C PHE A 368 8.82 -16.77 -9.69
N THR A 369 9.71 -17.70 -9.36
CA THR A 369 9.45 -18.86 -8.52
C THR A 369 10.45 -18.88 -7.37
N VAL A 370 10.08 -19.51 -6.25
CA VAL A 370 10.90 -19.57 -5.03
C VAL A 370 11.10 -21.02 -4.63
N THR A 371 12.34 -21.38 -4.29
CA THR A 371 12.68 -22.71 -3.76
C THR A 371 13.51 -22.58 -2.48
N ALA A 372 13.40 -23.56 -1.58
CA ALA A 372 14.18 -23.57 -0.36
C ALA A 372 15.68 -23.79 -0.67
N GLY A 373 16.53 -22.98 -0.07
CA GLY A 373 17.97 -23.19 0.02
C GLY A 373 18.39 -23.82 1.35
N SER A 374 19.64 -23.64 1.74
CA SER A 374 20.15 -24.10 3.04
C SER A 374 19.84 -23.10 4.16
N GLY A 375 19.42 -23.59 5.34
CA GLY A 375 19.19 -22.73 6.50
C GLY A 375 18.04 -21.74 6.30
N LEU A 376 18.34 -20.44 6.36
CA LEU A 376 17.38 -19.35 6.11
C LEU A 376 17.45 -18.81 4.67
N THR A 377 18.18 -19.47 3.77
CA THR A 377 18.32 -19.07 2.37
C THR A 377 17.15 -19.54 1.52
N LEU A 378 16.63 -18.67 0.66
CA LEU A 378 15.71 -19.01 -0.44
C LEU A 378 16.37 -18.70 -1.79
N ASN A 379 16.05 -19.47 -2.82
CA ASN A 379 16.51 -19.24 -4.19
C ASN A 379 15.33 -18.78 -5.05
N PHE A 380 15.54 -17.73 -5.82
CA PHE A 380 14.55 -17.07 -6.65
C PHE A 380 14.93 -17.21 -8.13
N ASP A 381 13.95 -17.55 -8.96
CA ASP A 381 14.12 -17.72 -10.41
C ASP A 381 13.06 -16.96 -11.19
N ALA A 382 13.48 -15.89 -11.86
CA ALA A 382 12.69 -14.99 -12.68
C ALA A 382 12.73 -15.30 -14.19
N ARG A 383 13.24 -16.46 -14.62
CA ARG A 383 13.30 -16.84 -16.06
C ARG A 383 11.93 -16.90 -16.74
N GLY A 384 10.85 -16.96 -15.96
CA GLY A 384 9.48 -16.87 -16.47
C GLY A 384 9.04 -15.46 -16.84
N SER A 385 9.88 -14.45 -16.61
CA SER A 385 9.62 -13.06 -16.96
C SER A 385 9.81 -12.79 -18.45
N SER A 386 9.08 -11.83 -19.01
CA SER A 386 9.17 -11.47 -20.43
C SER A 386 8.96 -9.98 -20.65
N ALA A 387 9.64 -9.40 -21.64
CA ALA A 387 9.42 -8.05 -22.11
C ALA A 387 9.68 -7.95 -23.62
N PRO A 388 9.13 -6.94 -24.32
CA PRO A 388 9.50 -6.67 -25.71
C PRO A 388 11.00 -6.42 -25.83
N GLY A 389 11.66 -7.10 -26.76
CA GLY A 389 13.13 -7.02 -26.88
C GLY A 389 13.91 -7.77 -25.79
N GLY A 390 13.22 -8.43 -24.86
CA GLY A 390 13.81 -9.15 -23.73
C GLY A 390 13.89 -8.31 -22.46
N VAL A 391 14.10 -8.98 -21.33
CA VAL A 391 14.34 -8.31 -20.05
C VAL A 391 15.79 -7.85 -20.00
N ALA A 392 15.99 -6.54 -19.88
CA ALA A 392 17.29 -5.91 -19.74
C ALA A 392 17.81 -6.01 -18.30
N GLU A 393 16.92 -5.92 -17.31
CA GLU A 393 17.29 -5.84 -15.89
C GLU A 393 16.24 -6.47 -14.98
N TYR A 394 16.70 -7.04 -13.86
CA TYR A 394 15.92 -7.60 -12.77
C TYR A 394 16.31 -6.89 -11.47
N VAL A 395 15.34 -6.31 -10.80
CA VAL A 395 15.48 -5.61 -9.53
C VAL A 395 14.75 -6.41 -8.45
N TRP A 396 15.49 -6.94 -7.48
CA TRP A 396 14.95 -7.75 -6.39
C TRP A 396 14.91 -6.99 -5.08
N GLN A 397 13.85 -7.20 -4.31
CA GLN A 397 13.68 -6.60 -3.00
C GLN A 397 13.13 -7.65 -2.03
N PHE A 398 13.80 -7.84 -0.89
CA PHE A 398 13.46 -8.94 0.05
C PHE A 398 12.77 -8.50 1.34
N ASN A 399 12.69 -7.19 1.61
CA ASN A 399 12.03 -6.56 2.76
C ASN A 399 12.28 -7.26 4.09
N ASP A 400 13.51 -7.73 4.30
CA ASP A 400 13.90 -8.54 5.44
C ASP A 400 14.52 -7.73 6.59
N ALA A 401 14.68 -6.43 6.36
CA ALA A 401 14.98 -5.42 7.35
C ALA A 401 14.28 -4.11 6.94
N PHE A 402 14.01 -3.25 7.93
CA PHE A 402 13.66 -1.87 7.67
C PHE A 402 14.82 -1.26 6.89
N GLY A 403 14.57 -1.00 5.61
CA GLY A 403 15.54 -0.39 4.73
C GLY A 403 16.44 -1.24 3.87
N ALA A 404 16.05 -2.49 3.66
CA ALA A 404 16.78 -3.39 2.78
C ALA A 404 16.82 -2.87 1.33
N GLN A 405 18.02 -2.48 0.89
CA GLN A 405 18.28 -2.02 -0.49
C GLN A 405 17.89 -3.06 -1.53
N THR A 406 17.50 -2.60 -2.72
CA THR A 406 17.31 -3.47 -3.88
C THR A 406 18.61 -4.06 -4.39
N ILE A 407 18.47 -5.20 -5.05
CA ILE A 407 19.56 -5.86 -5.76
C ILE A 407 19.23 -5.88 -7.25
N GLU A 408 20.00 -5.11 -8.01
CA GLU A 408 19.88 -4.98 -9.46
C GLU A 408 20.85 -5.93 -10.15
N GLN A 409 20.35 -6.62 -11.18
CA GLN A 409 21.16 -7.54 -11.95
C GLN A 409 20.59 -7.80 -13.34
N THR A 410 21.45 -8.18 -14.26
CA THR A 410 21.07 -8.58 -15.63
C THR A 410 20.79 -10.08 -15.74
N THR A 411 20.90 -10.84 -14.64
CA THR A 411 20.64 -12.29 -14.61
C THR A 411 19.32 -12.60 -13.90
N PRO A 412 18.58 -13.63 -14.33
CA PRO A 412 17.23 -13.89 -13.83
C PRO A 412 17.18 -14.64 -12.49
N THR A 413 18.31 -15.00 -11.87
CA THR A 413 18.32 -15.82 -10.65
C THR A 413 19.12 -15.19 -9.54
N ILE A 414 18.64 -15.32 -8.30
CA ILE A 414 19.32 -14.84 -7.11
C ILE A 414 19.05 -15.77 -5.92
N SER A 415 20.00 -15.87 -4.99
CA SER A 415 19.81 -16.52 -3.70
C SER A 415 19.90 -15.47 -2.60
N HIS A 416 18.94 -15.46 -1.67
CA HIS A 416 18.89 -14.51 -0.57
C HIS A 416 18.76 -15.20 0.78
N THR A 417 19.51 -14.75 1.78
CA THR A 417 19.53 -15.34 3.12
C THR A 417 18.92 -14.38 4.12
N PHE A 418 17.78 -14.77 4.70
CA PHE A 418 17.03 -13.96 5.63
C PHE A 418 17.66 -13.96 7.04
N PRO A 419 17.52 -12.86 7.81
CA PRO A 419 18.17 -12.71 9.11
C PRO A 419 17.54 -13.58 10.21
N ALA A 420 16.26 -13.91 10.08
CA ALA A 420 15.53 -14.75 11.03
C ALA A 420 14.48 -15.61 10.32
N ALA A 421 13.98 -16.64 11.01
CA ALA A 421 12.80 -17.37 10.56
C ALA A 421 11.56 -16.46 10.64
N GLY A 422 10.72 -16.45 9.61
CA GLY A 422 9.61 -15.52 9.52
C GLY A 422 8.96 -15.47 8.14
N ALA A 423 7.89 -14.68 8.03
CA ALA A 423 7.26 -14.32 6.77
C ALA A 423 7.80 -12.96 6.31
N TYR A 424 8.14 -12.85 5.04
CA TYR A 424 8.76 -11.67 4.43
C TYR A 424 8.08 -11.34 3.11
N SER A 425 7.89 -10.05 2.82
CA SER A 425 7.42 -9.60 1.50
C SER A 425 8.61 -9.55 0.54
N VAL A 426 8.49 -10.16 -0.64
CA VAL A 426 9.52 -10.13 -1.69
C VAL A 426 8.93 -9.57 -2.96
N GLY A 427 9.65 -8.64 -3.59
CA GLY A 427 9.32 -8.05 -4.88
C GLY A 427 10.39 -8.36 -5.94
N LEU A 428 9.94 -8.52 -7.18
CA LEU A 428 10.74 -8.48 -8.40
C LEU A 428 10.19 -7.38 -9.29
N THR A 429 11.07 -6.56 -9.87
CA THR A 429 10.76 -5.74 -11.03
C THR A 429 11.65 -6.10 -12.20
N ILE A 430 11.07 -6.20 -13.38
CA ILE A 430 11.82 -6.34 -14.61
C ILE A 430 11.77 -5.04 -15.38
N MET A 431 12.87 -4.70 -16.05
CA MET A 431 12.92 -3.61 -17.01
C MET A 431 13.28 -4.14 -18.39
N ALA A 432 12.63 -3.60 -19.41
CA ALA A 432 12.94 -3.83 -20.81
C ALA A 432 14.01 -2.84 -21.30
N GLY A 433 14.62 -3.13 -22.45
CA GLY A 433 15.63 -2.24 -23.04
C GLY A 433 15.09 -0.88 -23.51
N ASP A 434 13.77 -0.70 -23.58
CA ASP A 434 13.10 0.56 -23.90
C ASP A 434 12.65 1.35 -22.65
N GLY A 435 13.05 0.88 -21.46
CA GLY A 435 12.70 1.47 -20.16
C GLY A 435 11.41 0.93 -19.54
N THR A 436 10.56 0.22 -20.31
CA THR A 436 9.31 -0.30 -19.77
C THR A 436 9.53 -1.29 -18.65
N SER A 437 8.80 -1.12 -17.55
CA SER A 437 8.96 -1.96 -16.37
C SER A 437 7.63 -2.56 -15.92
N THR A 438 7.73 -3.68 -15.23
CA THR A 438 6.62 -4.24 -14.46
C THR A 438 7.21 -5.05 -13.32
N GLY A 439 6.48 -5.23 -12.24
CA GLY A 439 6.92 -6.09 -11.17
C GLY A 439 5.86 -7.10 -10.73
N ASN A 440 6.29 -7.94 -9.79
CA ASN A 440 5.54 -9.04 -9.23
C ASN A 440 6.07 -9.26 -7.82
N GLY A 441 5.17 -9.41 -6.84
CA GLY A 441 5.55 -9.56 -5.43
C GLY A 441 4.91 -10.78 -4.78
N GLY A 442 5.17 -11.00 -3.50
CA GLY A 442 4.51 -12.04 -2.72
C GLY A 442 5.13 -12.25 -1.34
N ILE A 443 4.42 -12.95 -0.46
CA ILE A 443 4.94 -13.32 0.85
C ILE A 443 5.69 -14.66 0.75
N VAL A 444 6.92 -14.69 1.24
CA VAL A 444 7.73 -15.91 1.39
C VAL A 444 7.94 -16.22 2.87
N THR A 445 8.09 -17.49 3.21
CA THR A 445 8.37 -17.92 4.58
C THR A 445 9.69 -18.67 4.65
N THR A 446 10.57 -18.24 5.54
CA THR A 446 11.90 -18.82 5.77
C THR A 446 12.01 -19.41 7.18
N GLY A 447 12.90 -20.39 7.37
CA GLY A 447 13.07 -21.07 8.65
C GLY A 447 11.92 -21.99 9.06
N GLN A 448 10.98 -22.28 8.16
CA GLN A 448 10.02 -23.36 8.32
C GLN A 448 10.74 -24.72 8.23
N SER A 449 11.23 -25.23 9.36
CA SER A 449 11.41 -26.68 9.50
C SER A 449 10.03 -27.28 9.76
N GLY A 450 9.47 -27.99 8.78
CA GLY A 450 8.28 -28.80 9.03
C GLY A 450 8.53 -29.81 10.17
N ILE A 451 7.49 -30.08 10.97
CA ILE A 451 7.49 -31.26 11.83
C ILE A 451 7.44 -32.47 10.89
N ILE A 452 8.38 -33.41 11.03
CA ILE A 452 8.23 -34.73 10.40
C ILE A 452 7.53 -35.63 11.42
N PRO A 453 6.24 -35.97 11.23
CA PRO A 453 5.57 -36.82 12.17
C PRO A 453 6.08 -38.25 12.10
N GLY A 454 6.54 -38.75 13.26
CA GLY A 454 6.88 -40.14 13.47
C GLY A 454 6.20 -40.65 14.73
N PHE A 455 6.02 -41.97 14.81
CA PHE A 455 5.65 -42.59 16.08
C PHE A 455 6.22 -44.00 16.19
N SER A 456 6.32 -44.45 17.43
CA SER A 456 6.57 -45.85 17.78
C SER A 456 5.37 -46.41 18.52
N PHE A 457 5.25 -47.73 18.54
CA PHE A 457 4.21 -48.45 19.25
C PHE A 457 4.78 -49.76 19.82
N GLY A 458 4.25 -50.17 20.97
CA GLY A 458 4.86 -51.23 21.78
C GLY A 458 4.88 -52.63 21.12
N SER A 459 3.74 -53.10 20.63
CA SER A 459 3.63 -54.42 19.98
C SER A 459 3.00 -54.32 18.59
N LYS A 460 3.61 -54.96 17.60
CA LYS A 460 3.07 -55.11 16.23
C LYS A 460 1.92 -56.11 16.14
N HIS A 461 1.78 -57.00 17.11
CA HIS A 461 0.77 -58.06 17.13
C HIS A 461 0.19 -58.27 18.55
N PRO A 462 -0.48 -57.26 19.12
CA PRO A 462 -1.19 -57.43 20.39
C PRO A 462 -2.36 -58.41 20.22
N SER A 463 -2.66 -59.18 21.28
CA SER A 463 -3.93 -59.93 21.33
C SER A 463 -5.09 -58.96 21.49
N ALA A 464 -6.25 -59.30 20.91
CA ALA A 464 -7.47 -58.49 21.08
C ALA A 464 -7.77 -58.28 22.58
N GLY A 465 -8.12 -57.05 22.95
CA GLY A 465 -8.36 -56.66 24.34
C GLY A 465 -7.11 -56.29 25.15
N GLN A 466 -5.89 -56.42 24.59
CA GLN A 466 -4.67 -55.92 25.23
C GLN A 466 -4.38 -54.47 24.82
N PRO A 467 -3.91 -53.61 25.75
CA PRO A 467 -3.55 -52.23 25.45
C PRO A 467 -2.26 -52.16 24.61
N VAL A 468 -2.26 -51.26 23.63
CA VAL A 468 -1.11 -50.87 22.82
C VAL A 468 -0.70 -49.46 23.24
N SER A 469 0.54 -49.30 23.70
CA SER A 469 1.11 -47.98 23.95
C SER A 469 1.71 -47.41 22.67
N PHE A 470 1.43 -46.14 22.41
CA PHE A 470 2.02 -45.35 21.33
C PHE A 470 2.92 -44.27 21.91
N SER A 471 3.91 -43.83 21.13
CA SER A 471 4.77 -42.71 21.49
C SER A 471 5.09 -41.88 20.24
N ALA A 472 4.70 -40.60 20.26
CA ALA A 472 5.02 -39.65 19.21
C ALA A 472 6.53 -39.35 19.20
N LEU A 473 7.11 -39.33 18.01
CA LEU A 473 8.51 -39.01 17.74
C LEU A 473 8.55 -37.83 16.77
N SER A 474 9.31 -36.80 17.09
CA SER A 474 9.64 -35.72 16.15
C SER A 474 11.17 -35.67 15.98
N THR A 475 11.64 -35.66 14.73
CA THR A 475 13.08 -35.66 14.42
C THR A 475 13.64 -34.28 14.12
N VAL A 476 12.78 -33.27 13.92
CA VAL A 476 13.18 -31.88 13.73
C VAL A 476 12.16 -30.97 14.40
N SER A 477 12.50 -30.37 15.54
CA SER A 477 11.78 -29.17 15.98
C SER A 477 12.71 -28.23 16.75
N ALA A 478 12.82 -27.00 16.28
CA ALA A 478 13.38 -25.88 17.03
C ALA A 478 12.32 -25.19 17.93
N GLN A 479 11.07 -25.66 17.94
CA GLN A 479 9.94 -25.11 18.69
C GLN A 479 9.11 -26.23 19.34
N PRO A 480 8.37 -25.95 20.44
CA PRO A 480 7.61 -26.97 21.15
C PRO A 480 6.36 -27.43 20.36
N VAL A 481 6.15 -28.75 20.29
CA VAL A 481 4.87 -29.33 19.86
C VAL A 481 3.81 -28.94 20.90
N ILE A 482 2.69 -28.37 20.44
CA ILE A 482 1.61 -27.88 21.29
C ILE A 482 0.58 -28.99 21.56
N THR A 483 0.28 -29.84 20.57
CA THR A 483 -0.69 -30.93 20.73
C THR A 483 -0.45 -32.08 19.75
N ASP A 484 -0.59 -33.32 20.23
CA ASP A 484 -0.61 -34.54 19.40
C ASP A 484 -2.03 -35.12 19.35
N LEU A 485 -2.53 -35.45 18.16
CA LEU A 485 -3.79 -36.15 17.94
C LEU A 485 -3.56 -37.48 17.22
N TRP A 486 -4.33 -38.49 17.62
CA TRP A 486 -4.20 -39.86 17.12
C TRP A 486 -5.51 -40.36 16.56
N GLU A 487 -5.45 -41.04 15.42
CA GLU A 487 -6.52 -41.87 14.90
C GLU A 487 -6.06 -43.33 14.89
N PHE A 488 -6.75 -44.21 15.59
CA PHE A 488 -6.32 -45.60 15.75
C PHE A 488 -6.80 -46.53 14.61
N GLY A 489 -7.55 -46.01 13.65
CA GLY A 489 -8.02 -46.76 12.48
C GLY A 489 -9.21 -47.70 12.75
N ASP A 490 -9.77 -47.71 13.95
CA ASP A 490 -10.98 -48.44 14.34
C ASP A 490 -12.19 -47.53 14.61
N GLY A 491 -12.07 -46.25 14.24
CA GLY A 491 -13.06 -45.20 14.47
C GLY A 491 -12.91 -44.45 15.80
N THR A 492 -11.90 -44.78 16.61
CA THR A 492 -11.59 -44.06 17.86
C THR A 492 -10.36 -43.16 17.72
N THR A 493 -10.28 -42.14 18.58
CA THR A 493 -9.21 -41.14 18.58
C THR A 493 -8.55 -41.02 19.95
N GLY A 494 -7.35 -40.42 19.98
CA GLY A 494 -6.59 -40.15 21.20
C GLY A 494 -5.84 -38.83 21.12
N SER A 495 -5.29 -38.39 22.26
CA SER A 495 -4.52 -37.14 22.35
C SER A 495 -3.32 -37.26 23.28
N GLY A 496 -2.30 -36.45 23.03
CA GLY A 496 -1.07 -36.38 23.83
C GLY A 496 0.04 -37.27 23.32
N GLN A 497 1.26 -37.07 23.85
CA GLN A 497 2.48 -37.65 23.30
C GLN A 497 2.56 -39.18 23.41
N SER A 498 1.86 -39.79 24.37
CA SER A 498 1.94 -41.23 24.63
C SER A 498 0.60 -41.85 25.04
N PRO A 499 -0.38 -41.94 24.12
CA PRO A 499 -1.65 -42.55 24.44
C PRO A 499 -1.55 -44.09 24.49
N THR A 500 -2.55 -44.72 25.10
CA THR A 500 -2.76 -46.17 25.05
C THR A 500 -4.12 -46.45 24.42
N HIS A 501 -4.21 -47.49 23.59
CA HIS A 501 -5.46 -47.89 22.95
C HIS A 501 -5.68 -49.40 22.98
N VAL A 502 -6.95 -49.83 23.08
CA VAL A 502 -7.33 -51.25 23.17
C VAL A 502 -8.22 -51.63 21.99
N TYR A 503 -7.70 -52.45 21.09
CA TYR A 503 -8.47 -53.02 19.98
C TYR A 503 -9.29 -54.22 20.47
N ARG A 504 -10.62 -54.08 20.50
CA ARG A 504 -11.54 -55.12 21.03
C ARG A 504 -11.76 -56.29 20.06
N HIS A 505 -11.51 -56.07 18.78
CA HIS A 505 -11.70 -57.07 17.73
C HIS A 505 -10.37 -57.33 17.02
N PRO A 506 -10.06 -58.58 16.64
CA PRO A 506 -8.90 -58.87 15.80
C PRO A 506 -9.02 -58.17 14.45
N GLY A 507 -7.93 -57.57 13.98
CA GLY A 507 -7.91 -56.84 12.70
C GLY A 507 -6.56 -56.19 12.41
N ARG A 508 -6.43 -55.61 11.21
CA ARG A 508 -5.30 -54.76 10.83
C ARG A 508 -5.78 -53.32 10.81
N TYR A 509 -5.14 -52.48 11.61
CA TYR A 509 -5.51 -51.08 11.81
C TYR A 509 -4.41 -50.15 11.32
N THR A 510 -4.78 -49.10 10.60
CA THR A 510 -3.86 -48.03 10.18
C THR A 510 -3.95 -46.91 11.20
N VAL A 511 -2.83 -46.63 11.86
CA VAL A 511 -2.75 -45.57 12.89
C VAL A 511 -2.15 -44.31 12.28
N THR A 512 -2.82 -43.18 12.48
CA THR A 512 -2.39 -41.86 12.02
C THR A 512 -2.07 -40.97 13.22
N LEU A 513 -0.94 -40.26 13.17
CA LEU A 513 -0.57 -39.22 14.12
C LEU A 513 -0.59 -37.86 13.39
N VAL A 514 -1.25 -36.87 13.99
CA VAL A 514 -1.25 -35.47 13.56
C VAL A 514 -0.65 -34.63 14.69
N MET A 515 0.31 -33.76 14.39
CA MET A 515 1.01 -32.96 15.38
C MET A 515 0.84 -31.46 15.10
N PHE A 516 0.32 -30.72 16.08
CA PHE A 516 0.10 -29.29 16.00
C PHE A 516 1.23 -28.53 16.70
N SER A 517 1.78 -27.54 16.00
CA SER A 517 2.66 -26.53 16.59
C SER A 517 1.99 -25.15 16.53
N GLY A 518 2.59 -24.13 17.14
CA GLY A 518 2.07 -22.76 17.17
C GLY A 518 1.90 -22.06 15.82
N VAL A 519 2.14 -22.77 14.71
CA VAL A 519 2.02 -22.27 13.33
C VAL A 519 1.22 -23.21 12.39
N GLY A 520 0.57 -24.25 12.90
CA GLY A 520 -0.28 -25.14 12.08
C GLY A 520 -0.15 -26.64 12.39
N SER A 521 -1.00 -27.43 11.72
CA SER A 521 -1.26 -28.87 11.91
C SER A 521 -0.53 -29.81 10.96
#